data_AF-A0A6L3XV05-F1
#
_entry.id   AF-A0A6L3XV05-F1
#
_cell.length_a   1.000
_cell.length_b   1.000
_cell.length_c   1.000
_cell.angle_alpha   90.00
_cell.angle_beta   90.00
_cell.angle_gamma   90.00
#
_symmetry.space_group_name_H-M   'P 1'
#
loop_
_entity.id
_entity.type
_entity.pdbx_description
1 polymer ?
#
loop_
_entity_poly.entity_id
_entity_poly.type
_entity_poly.pdbx_seq_one_letter_code
_entity_poly.pdbx_strand_id
1 'polypeptide(L)'
;MLDNVLRIATRQSPLALWQAHYVKQRLEACHTGLRVELVPMVTRGDVILDTPLAKVGGKGLFVKELELALLENRADIAVHSMKDVPVEFPEGLGLVTICEREDPRDAFASNRSDALEALPAGSVVGTSSLRRQCQLA
;
A
#
# COMPACT_ATOMS: atom_id res chain seq x y z
N MET A 1 -19.39 20.41 -20.06
CA MET A 1 -18.92 20.67 -18.69
C MET A 1 -17.81 19.66 -18.44
N LEU A 2 -16.60 20.09 -18.09
CA LEU A 2 -15.55 19.15 -17.73
C LEU A 2 -16.01 18.46 -16.43
N ASP A 3 -16.08 17.12 -16.46
CA ASP A 3 -16.43 16.35 -15.28
C ASP A 3 -15.42 16.66 -14.17
N ASN A 4 -15.88 17.29 -13.09
CA ASN A 4 -15.02 17.71 -11.98
C ASN A 4 -14.82 16.58 -10.96
N VAL A 5 -14.72 15.35 -11.45
CA VAL A 5 -14.62 14.14 -10.65
C VAL A 5 -13.26 13.50 -10.90
N LEU A 6 -12.56 13.19 -9.81
CA LEU A 6 -11.31 12.44 -9.84
C LEU A 6 -11.46 11.13 -9.08
N ARG A 7 -11.15 10.02 -9.75
CA ARG A 7 -11.35 8.65 -9.28
C ARG A 7 -10.04 8.06 -8.77
N ILE A 8 -10.04 7.63 -7.51
CA ILE A 8 -8.88 7.04 -6.84
C ILE A 8 -9.04 5.51 -6.79
N ALA A 9 -8.21 4.78 -7.52
CA ALA A 9 -8.04 3.35 -7.32
C ALA A 9 -7.32 3.08 -6.00
N THR A 10 -7.86 2.15 -5.20
CA THR A 10 -7.27 1.73 -3.92
C THR A 10 -7.58 0.28 -3.61
N ARG A 11 -6.73 -0.38 -2.82
CA ARG A 11 -7.06 -1.67 -2.20
C ARG A 11 -8.17 -1.51 -1.15
N GLN A 12 -8.82 -2.63 -0.82
CA GLN A 12 -9.93 -2.67 0.15
C GLN A 12 -9.49 -2.87 1.61
N SER A 13 -8.20 -3.07 1.88
CA SER A 13 -7.74 -3.22 3.28
C SER A 13 -7.98 -1.94 4.07
N PRO A 14 -8.22 -2.01 5.40
CA PRO A 14 -8.48 -0.83 6.22
C PRO A 14 -7.40 0.25 6.09
N LEU A 15 -6.12 -0.14 6.05
CA LEU A 15 -5.02 0.79 5.88
C LEU A 15 -5.02 1.45 4.49
N ALA A 16 -5.30 0.70 3.42
CA ALA A 16 -5.36 1.25 2.07
C ALA A 16 -6.50 2.25 1.90
N LEU A 17 -7.69 1.92 2.43
CA LEU A 17 -8.82 2.85 2.44
C LEU A 17 -8.49 4.13 3.23
N TRP A 18 -7.83 4.00 4.38
CA TRP A 18 -7.38 5.16 5.13
C TRP A 18 -6.42 6.04 4.31
N GLN A 19 -5.45 5.44 3.61
CA GLN A 19 -4.52 6.18 2.73
C GLN A 19 -5.25 6.89 1.59
N ALA A 20 -6.23 6.23 0.97
CA ALA A 20 -7.04 6.83 -0.09
C ALA A 20 -7.90 7.99 0.44
N HIS A 21 -8.48 7.86 1.63
CA HIS A 21 -9.20 8.93 2.31
C HIS A 21 -8.30 10.11 2.68
N TYR A 22 -7.08 9.85 3.15
CA TYR A 22 -6.08 10.88 3.42
C TYR A 22 -5.78 11.70 2.15
N VAL A 23 -5.50 11.05 1.02
CA VAL A 23 -5.24 11.74 -0.26
C VAL A 23 -6.48 12.50 -0.74
N LYS A 24 -7.67 11.89 -0.66
CA LYS A 24 -8.95 12.53 -0.98
C LYS A 24 -9.13 13.85 -0.22
N GLN A 25 -8.97 13.83 1.10
CA GLN A 25 -9.16 15.03 1.93
C GLN A 25 -8.20 16.15 1.54
N ARG A 26 -6.93 15.83 1.24
CA ARG A 26 -5.94 16.82 0.81
C ARG A 26 -6.28 17.39 -0.56
N LEU A 27 -6.75 16.57 -1.50
CA LEU A 27 -7.16 17.03 -2.82
C LEU A 27 -8.38 17.96 -2.75
N GLU A 28 -9.42 17.58 -2.01
CA GLU A 28 -10.63 18.39 -1.84
C GLU A 28 -10.36 19.69 -1.08
N ALA A 29 -9.41 19.69 -0.13
CA ALA A 29 -9.00 20.90 0.59
C ALA A 29 -8.23 21.89 -0.30
N CYS A 30 -7.39 21.40 -1.23
CA CYS A 30 -6.58 22.24 -2.11
C CYS A 30 -7.32 22.72 -3.37
N HIS A 31 -8.41 22.05 -3.76
CA HIS A 31 -9.11 22.30 -5.04
C HIS A 31 -10.60 22.47 -4.81
N THR A 32 -11.05 23.73 -4.72
CA THR A 32 -12.47 24.05 -4.52
C THR A 32 -13.33 23.48 -5.66
N GLY A 33 -14.36 22.72 -5.28
CA GLY A 33 -15.34 22.13 -6.21
C GLY A 33 -14.93 20.76 -6.77
N LEU A 34 -13.67 20.33 -6.62
CA LEU A 34 -13.24 18.99 -7.01
C LEU A 34 -14.00 17.95 -6.17
N ARG A 35 -14.58 16.96 -6.83
CA ARG A 35 -15.19 15.80 -6.18
C ARG A 35 -14.28 14.59 -6.34
N VAL A 36 -13.96 13.92 -5.23
CA VAL A 36 -13.13 12.71 -5.28
C VAL A 36 -13.97 11.46 -5.00
N GLU A 37 -13.88 10.48 -5.88
CA GLU A 37 -14.54 9.18 -5.76
C GLU A 37 -13.50 8.07 -5.53
N LEU A 38 -13.78 7.18 -4.58
CA LEU A 38 -12.93 6.01 -4.36
C LEU A 38 -13.44 4.85 -5.21
N VAL A 39 -12.52 4.14 -5.84
CA VAL A 39 -12.76 2.93 -6.64
C VAL A 39 -12.02 1.78 -5.96
N PRO A 40 -12.62 1.13 -4.94
CA PRO A 40 -11.97 0.05 -4.21
C PRO A 40 -11.86 -1.21 -5.06
N MET A 41 -10.71 -1.86 -5.04
CA MET A 41 -10.40 -3.04 -5.85
C MET A 41 -9.86 -4.17 -4.98
N VAL A 42 -10.13 -5.40 -5.38
CA VAL A 42 -9.54 -6.61 -4.81
C VAL A 42 -8.33 -6.98 -5.66
N THR A 43 -7.15 -7.14 -5.05
CA THR A 43 -5.96 -7.61 -5.77
C THR A 43 -5.73 -9.09 -5.54
N ARG A 44 -4.95 -9.74 -6.41
CA ARG A 44 -4.56 -11.15 -6.19
C ARG A 44 -3.84 -11.36 -4.84
N GLY A 45 -3.08 -10.37 -4.38
CA GLY A 45 -2.44 -10.40 -3.07
C GLY A 45 -3.42 -10.34 -1.89
N ASP A 46 -4.64 -9.86 -2.08
CA ASP A 46 -5.71 -9.92 -1.06
C ASP A 46 -6.35 -11.33 -0.98
N VAL A 47 -6.30 -12.08 -2.08
CA VAL A 47 -6.90 -13.41 -2.20
C VAL A 47 -5.93 -14.52 -1.74
N ILE A 48 -4.62 -14.33 -1.94
CA ILE A 48 -3.59 -15.33 -1.62
C ILE A 48 -2.95 -15.00 -0.27
N LEU A 49 -3.53 -15.51 0.82
CA LEU A 49 -3.04 -15.29 2.19
C LEU A 49 -2.18 -16.45 2.74
N ASP A 50 -2.33 -17.66 2.22
CA ASP A 50 -1.76 -18.89 2.80
C ASP A 50 -0.37 -19.26 2.27
N THR A 51 0.23 -18.44 1.41
CA THR A 51 1.54 -18.73 0.81
C THR A 51 2.54 -17.64 1.19
N PRO A 52 3.74 -17.98 1.72
CA PRO A 52 4.77 -17.00 2.05
C PRO A 52 5.08 -16.12 0.85
N LEU A 53 5.14 -14.80 1.04
CA LEU A 53 5.31 -13.82 -0.04
C LEU A 53 6.55 -14.12 -0.92
N ALA A 54 7.62 -14.63 -0.30
CA ALA A 54 8.84 -15.07 -0.98
C ALA A 54 8.62 -16.23 -1.98
N LYS A 55 7.61 -17.08 -1.75
CA LYS A 55 7.21 -18.19 -2.63
C LYS A 55 6.20 -17.80 -3.70
N VAL A 56 5.42 -16.73 -3.48
CA VAL A 56 4.38 -16.27 -4.44
C VAL A 56 5.00 -15.54 -5.65
N GLY A 57 6.29 -15.17 -5.60
CA GLY A 57 7.11 -14.88 -6.79
C GLY A 57 6.38 -14.07 -7.86
N GLY A 58 5.90 -12.88 -7.53
CA GLY A 58 5.13 -12.07 -8.47
C GLY A 58 5.38 -10.58 -8.24
N LYS A 59 6.23 -9.98 -9.08
CA LYS A 59 6.31 -8.52 -9.22
C LYS A 59 4.87 -7.99 -9.42
N GLY A 60 4.41 -7.05 -8.59
CA GLY A 60 3.11 -6.38 -8.76
C GLY A 60 1.86 -7.06 -8.18
N LEU A 61 1.98 -8.04 -7.26
CA LEU A 61 0.84 -8.74 -6.61
C LEU A 61 -0.24 -7.82 -5.98
N PHE A 62 0.14 -6.60 -5.62
CA PHE A 62 -0.75 -5.61 -4.99
C PHE A 62 -1.04 -4.40 -5.88
N VAL A 63 -0.52 -4.37 -7.11
CA VAL A 63 -0.45 -3.15 -7.94
C VAL A 63 -1.09 -3.36 -9.31
N LYS A 64 -1.04 -4.59 -9.85
CA LYS A 64 -1.49 -4.90 -11.20
C LYS A 64 -2.95 -4.52 -11.46
N GLU A 65 -3.86 -4.80 -10.54
CA GLU A 65 -5.27 -4.48 -10.73
C GLU A 65 -5.54 -2.98 -10.71
N LEU A 66 -4.73 -2.21 -9.97
CA LEU A 66 -4.80 -0.76 -9.93
C LEU A 66 -4.23 -0.15 -11.22
N GLU A 67 -3.08 -0.63 -11.68
CA GLU A 67 -2.48 -0.23 -12.97
C GLU A 67 -3.46 -0.47 -14.13
N LEU A 68 -4.13 -1.63 -14.14
CA LEU A 68 -5.13 -1.94 -15.15
C LEU A 68 -6.31 -0.97 -15.09
N ALA A 69 -6.77 -0.58 -13.89
CA ALA A 69 -7.83 0.42 -13.76
C ALA A 69 -7.44 1.79 -14.34
N LEU A 70 -6.17 2.19 -14.21
CA LEU A 70 -5.66 3.41 -14.81
C LEU A 70 -5.60 3.30 -16.33
N LEU A 71 -5.03 2.22 -16.85
CA LEU A 71 -4.90 1.98 -18.30
C LEU A 71 -6.26 1.85 -19.01
N GLU A 72 -7.26 1.29 -18.33
CA GLU A 72 -8.63 1.14 -18.84
C GLU A 72 -9.51 2.38 -18.58
N ASN A 73 -8.95 3.49 -18.07
CA ASN A 73 -9.68 4.71 -17.71
C ASN A 73 -10.84 4.47 -16.72
N ARG A 74 -10.75 3.44 -15.87
CA ARG A 74 -11.68 3.17 -14.76
C ARG A 74 -11.34 3.98 -13.51
N ALA A 75 -10.09 4.41 -13.38
CA ALA A 75 -9.62 5.33 -12.36
C ALA A 75 -8.63 6.34 -12.97
N ASP A 76 -8.39 7.44 -12.26
CA ASP A 76 -7.53 8.54 -12.74
C ASP A 76 -6.19 8.55 -12.00
N ILE A 77 -6.18 8.19 -10.71
CA ILE A 77 -4.96 7.98 -9.92
C ILE A 77 -5.06 6.70 -9.08
N ALA A 78 -3.92 6.15 -8.69
CA ALA A 78 -3.83 5.05 -7.73
C ALA A 78 -3.04 5.48 -6.49
N VAL A 79 -3.51 5.07 -5.30
CA VAL A 79 -2.84 5.38 -4.03
C VAL A 79 -2.23 4.11 -3.44
N HIS A 80 -0.96 4.21 -3.03
CA HIS A 80 -0.18 3.09 -2.52
C HIS A 80 0.66 3.47 -1.29
N SER A 81 0.96 2.47 -0.47
CA SER A 81 2.13 2.54 0.39
C SER A 81 3.40 2.47 -0.47
N MET A 82 4.30 3.44 -0.32
CA MET A 82 5.44 3.59 -1.22
C MET A 82 6.35 2.34 -1.29
N LYS A 83 6.47 1.60 -0.19
CA LYS A 83 7.27 0.36 -0.14
C LYS A 83 6.73 -0.78 -1.02
N ASP A 84 5.47 -0.69 -1.42
CA ASP A 84 4.78 -1.71 -2.22
C ASP A 84 4.74 -1.34 -3.72
N VAL A 85 5.24 -0.16 -4.09
CA VAL A 85 5.32 0.31 -5.49
C VAL A 85 6.48 -0.40 -6.21
N PRO A 86 6.28 -0.96 -7.41
CA PRO A 86 7.34 -1.61 -8.16
C PRO A 86 8.38 -0.59 -8.67
N VAL A 87 9.57 -1.09 -8.97
CA VAL A 87 10.65 -0.27 -9.55
C VAL A 87 10.37 0.07 -11.02
N GLU A 88 9.71 -0.85 -11.73
CA GLU A 88 9.36 -0.73 -13.15
C GLU A 88 7.87 -0.43 -13.27
N PHE A 89 7.50 0.45 -14.21
CA PHE A 89 6.11 0.80 -14.51
C PHE A 89 5.74 0.33 -15.92
N PRO A 90 4.48 -0.06 -16.16
CA PRO A 90 3.95 -0.18 -17.52
C PRO A 90 4.08 1.13 -18.28
N GLU A 91 4.21 1.04 -19.61
CA GLU A 91 4.20 2.22 -20.48
C GLU A 91 2.92 3.05 -20.25
N GLY A 92 3.09 4.37 -20.15
CA GLY A 92 1.99 5.31 -19.90
C GLY A 92 1.65 5.53 -18.41
N LEU A 93 2.25 4.77 -17.49
CA LEU A 93 2.08 4.96 -16.04
C LEU A 93 3.37 5.44 -15.39
N GLY A 94 3.24 6.06 -14.22
CA GLY A 94 4.40 6.47 -13.42
C GLY A 94 4.03 7.02 -12.05
N LEU A 95 5.03 7.12 -11.18
CA LEU A 95 4.92 7.79 -9.89
C LEU A 95 5.11 9.29 -10.06
N VAL A 96 4.06 10.08 -9.84
CA VAL A 96 4.07 11.53 -10.03
C VAL A 96 4.07 12.34 -8.73
N THR A 97 3.71 11.71 -7.62
CA THR A 97 3.55 12.39 -6.32
C THR A 97 4.00 11.49 -5.18
N ILE A 98 4.79 12.05 -4.25
CA ILE A 98 5.12 11.44 -2.96
C ILE A 98 4.59 12.38 -1.87
N CYS A 99 3.73 11.86 -1.00
CA CYS A 99 3.21 12.62 0.14
C CYS A 99 4.27 12.81 1.22
N GLU A 100 4.00 13.71 2.17
CA GLU A 100 4.79 13.84 3.39
C GLU A 100 4.89 12.47 4.10
N ARG A 101 6.11 12.14 4.54
CA ARG A 101 6.43 10.82 5.07
C ARG A 101 6.10 10.77 6.56
N GLU A 102 5.35 9.74 6.96
CA GLU A 102 5.17 9.42 8.37
C GLU A 102 6.42 8.72 8.95
N ASP A 103 6.41 8.44 10.27
CA ASP A 103 7.45 7.69 10.96
C ASP A 103 7.86 6.42 10.19
N PRO A 104 9.12 6.31 9.74
CA PRO A 104 9.56 5.20 8.91
C PRO A 104 10.05 3.99 9.72
N ARG A 105 10.03 4.04 11.05
CA ARG A 105 10.63 3.02 11.91
C ARG A 105 9.81 1.73 11.91
N ASP A 106 10.51 0.61 12.11
CA ASP A 106 9.86 -0.64 12.49
C ASP A 106 9.40 -0.55 13.96
N ALA A 107 8.31 -1.23 14.30
CA ALA A 107 7.81 -1.33 15.67
C ALA A 107 7.93 -2.77 16.18
N PHE A 108 8.33 -2.92 17.45
CA PHE A 108 8.22 -4.17 18.17
C PHE A 108 6.82 -4.27 18.80
N ALA A 109 6.13 -5.38 18.55
CA ALA A 109 4.80 -5.63 19.09
C ALA A 109 4.78 -6.99 19.81
N SER A 110 4.53 -6.97 21.11
CA SER A 110 4.45 -8.16 21.95
C SER A 110 3.48 -7.93 23.10
N ASN A 111 2.76 -8.98 23.49
CA ASN A 111 1.88 -8.96 24.67
C ASN A 111 2.60 -9.38 25.96
N ARG A 112 3.84 -9.91 25.86
CA ARG A 112 4.53 -10.60 26.96
C ARG A 112 5.85 -9.96 27.37
N SER A 113 6.38 -9.07 26.54
CA SER A 113 7.69 -8.44 26.74
C SER A 113 7.64 -7.03 26.17
N ASP A 114 8.28 -6.08 26.86
CA ASP A 114 8.27 -4.67 26.46
C ASP A 114 9.35 -4.33 25.43
N ALA A 115 10.33 -5.21 25.25
CA ALA A 115 11.45 -5.01 24.34
C ALA A 115 11.92 -6.34 23.72
N LEU A 116 12.61 -6.25 22.58
CA LEU A 116 13.13 -7.42 21.87
C LEU A 116 14.22 -8.12 22.69
N GLU A 117 15.06 -7.35 23.37
CA GLU A 117 16.17 -7.80 24.21
C GLU A 117 15.70 -8.56 25.46
N ALA A 118 14.44 -8.37 25.85
CA ALA A 118 13.81 -9.05 26.97
C ALA A 118 13.25 -10.44 26.60
N LEU A 119 13.30 -10.83 25.33
CA LEU A 119 12.80 -12.13 24.89
C LEU A 119 13.75 -13.26 25.35
N PRO A 120 13.23 -14.33 26.00
CA PRO A 120 14.03 -15.51 26.30
C PRO A 120 14.65 -16.13 25.05
N ALA A 121 15.85 -16.68 25.18
CA ALA A 121 16.48 -17.44 24.10
C ALA A 121 15.56 -18.55 23.58
N GLY A 122 15.46 -18.69 22.26
CA GLY A 122 14.53 -19.61 21.60
C GLY A 122 13.12 -19.07 21.38
N SER A 123 12.85 -17.81 21.73
CA SER A 123 11.58 -17.14 21.39
C SER A 123 11.36 -17.07 19.87
N VAL A 124 10.10 -17.18 19.45
CA VAL A 124 9.71 -17.12 18.04
C VAL A 124 9.22 -15.71 17.70
N VAL A 125 9.83 -15.08 16.69
CA VAL A 125 9.43 -13.77 16.16
C VAL A 125 8.84 -13.95 14.76
N GLY A 126 7.58 -13.52 14.57
CA GLY A 126 6.88 -13.65 13.30
C GLY A 126 7.16 -12.49 12.35
N THR A 127 7.76 -12.76 11.18
CA THR A 127 7.85 -11.79 10.08
C THR A 127 8.01 -12.49 8.73
N SER A 128 7.38 -11.95 7.68
CA SER A 128 7.60 -12.38 6.29
C SER A 128 8.64 -11.50 5.57
N SER A 129 9.25 -10.53 6.26
CA SER A 129 10.22 -9.62 5.68
C SER A 129 11.64 -10.17 5.84
N LEU A 130 12.27 -10.56 4.73
CA LEU A 130 13.68 -10.96 4.72
C LEU A 130 14.61 -9.85 5.25
N ARG A 131 14.27 -8.57 5.00
CA ARG A 131 14.99 -7.41 5.53
C ARG A 131 14.98 -7.39 7.05
N ARG A 132 13.83 -7.62 7.68
CA ARG A 132 13.74 -7.65 9.15
C ARG A 132 14.43 -8.89 9.70
N GLN A 133 14.22 -10.04 9.07
CA GLN A 133 14.83 -11.30 9.49
C GLN A 133 16.36 -11.22 9.54
N CYS A 134 17.02 -10.68 8.52
CA CYS A 134 18.49 -10.61 8.50
C CYS A 134 19.08 -9.62 9.50
N GLN A 135 18.29 -8.65 9.99
CA GLN A 135 18.71 -7.69 11.01
C GLN A 135 18.46 -8.18 12.45
N LEU A 136 17.54 -9.13 12.61
CA LEU A 136 17.22 -9.77 13.90
C LEU A 136 18.09 -11.00 14.19
N ALA A 137 18.79 -11.52 13.18
CA ALA A 137 19.60 -12.73 13.24
C ALA A 137 20.94 -12.52 13.96
#